data_AF-A0A528N3M5-F1
#
_entry.id   AF-A0A528N3M5-F1
#
_cell.length_a   1.000
_cell.length_b   1.000
_cell.length_c   1.000
_cell.angle_alpha   90.00
_cell.angle_beta   90.00
_cell.angle_gamma   90.00
#
_symmetry.space_group_name_H-M   'P 1'
#
loop_
_entity.id
_entity.type
_entity.pdbx_description
1 polymer ?
#
loop_
_entity_poly.entity_id
_entity_poly.type
_entity_poly.pdbx_seq_one_letter_code
_entity_poly.pdbx_strand_id
1 'polypeptide(L)'
;YEAMSMRQLAAEVGVQAAALYRYFPTKQDLLFTLMREHMQGLIEAWDAARPAAADPATRLAAYVENHIAFHIERRHSTHVSNMELR
;
A
#
# COMPACT_ATOMS: atom_id res chain seq x y z
N TYR A 1 17.48 0.57 1.80
CA TYR A 1 17.32 -0.31 3.00
C TYR A 1 17.72 0.34 4.35
N GLU A 2 18.47 1.46 4.41
CA GLU A 2 18.99 2.04 5.68
C GLU A 2 18.20 3.21 6.32
N ALA A 3 17.19 3.79 5.66
CA ALA A 3 16.73 5.12 6.09
C ALA A 3 15.90 5.16 7.40
N MET A 4 15.27 4.05 7.83
CA MET A 4 14.46 4.03 9.05
C MET A 4 14.36 2.63 9.70
N SER A 5 14.60 2.60 11.01
CA SER A 5 14.40 1.45 11.90
C SER A 5 12.97 1.41 12.45
N MET A 6 12.54 0.23 12.91
CA MET A 6 11.24 0.05 13.60
C MET A 6 11.07 0.99 14.81
N ARG A 7 12.17 1.30 15.51
CA ARG A 7 12.14 2.24 16.66
C ARG A 7 11.92 3.70 16.22
N GLN A 8 12.55 4.12 15.13
CA GLN A 8 12.33 5.45 14.54
C GLN A 8 10.90 5.58 14.01
N LEU A 9 10.40 4.54 13.33
CA LEU A 9 9.01 4.49 12.87
C LEU A 9 8.02 4.62 14.03
N ALA A 10 8.22 3.87 15.11
CA ALA A 10 7.38 3.94 16.29
C ALA A 10 7.33 5.35 16.89
N ALA A 11 8.48 6.03 16.97
CA ALA A 11 8.56 7.41 17.45
C ALA A 11 7.80 8.39 16.53
N GLU A 12 7.98 8.27 15.22
CA GLU A 12 7.33 9.14 14.22
C GLU A 12 5.80 9.05 14.28
N VAL A 13 5.26 7.83 14.44
CA VAL A 13 3.80 7.60 14.50
C VAL A 13 3.24 7.69 15.93
N GLY A 14 4.06 8.06 16.92
CA GLY A 14 3.62 8.31 18.30
C GLY A 14 3.25 7.05 19.10
N VAL A 15 3.81 5.88 18.77
CA VAL A 15 3.54 4.61 19.47
C VAL A 15 4.78 4.08 20.19
N GLN A 16 4.57 3.24 21.21
CA GLN A 16 5.67 2.55 21.87
C GLN A 16 6.26 1.49 20.93
N ALA A 17 7.59 1.42 20.84
CA ALA A 17 8.26 0.41 20.02
C ALA A 17 7.86 -1.02 20.42
N ALA A 18 7.67 -1.30 21.71
CA ALA A 18 7.21 -2.60 22.19
C ALA A 18 5.82 -2.97 21.64
N ALA A 19 4.91 -2.00 21.50
CA ALA A 19 3.61 -2.22 20.88
C ALA A 19 3.78 -2.55 19.39
N LEU A 20 4.62 -1.79 18.66
CA LEU A 20 4.89 -2.05 17.25
C LEU A 20 5.47 -3.46 17.02
N TYR A 21 6.45 -3.88 17.82
CA TYR A 21 7.03 -5.23 17.77
C TYR A 21 6.05 -6.34 18.13
N ARG A 22 5.05 -6.07 18.99
CA ARG A 22 4.01 -7.03 19.33
C ARG A 22 3.12 -7.35 18.13
N TYR A 23 2.83 -6.36 17.28
CA TYR A 23 2.03 -6.55 16.06
C TYR A 23 2.85 -6.99 14.86
N PHE A 24 4.08 -6.48 14.74
CA PHE A 24 4.99 -6.74 13.63
C PHE A 24 6.37 -7.12 14.20
N PRO A 25 6.63 -8.42 14.43
CA PRO A 25 7.86 -8.89 15.06
C PRO A 25 9.12 -8.44 14.32
N THR A 26 9.04 -8.33 13.00
CA THR A 26 10.11 -7.80 12.16
C THR A 26 9.62 -6.67 11.27
N LYS A 27 10.58 -5.88 10.75
CA LYS A 27 10.31 -4.89 9.70
C LYS A 27 9.70 -5.55 8.46
N GLN A 28 10.11 -6.77 8.14
CA GLN A 28 9.58 -7.50 6.98
C GLN A 28 8.11 -7.88 7.16
N ASP A 29 7.69 -8.25 8.38
CA ASP A 29 6.27 -8.55 8.66
C ASP A 29 5.38 -7.31 8.47
N LEU A 30 5.87 -6.14 8.90
CA LEU A 30 5.19 -4.87 8.68
C LEU A 30 5.07 -4.58 7.18
N LEU A 31 6.18 -4.63 6.44
CA LEU A 31 6.20 -4.33 5.00
C LEU A 31 5.31 -5.28 4.20
N PHE A 32 5.36 -6.57 4.52
CA PHE A 32 4.50 -7.57 3.92
C PHE A 32 3.03 -7.26 4.16
N THR A 33 2.67 -6.93 5.40
CA THR A 33 1.28 -6.58 5.74
C THR A 33 0.82 -5.35 4.96
N LEU A 34 1.61 -4.29 4.92
CA LEU A 34 1.31 -3.07 4.17
C LEU A 34 1.16 -3.33 2.67
N MET A 35 2.06 -4.12 2.07
CA MET A 35 1.95 -4.50 0.66
C MET A 35 0.69 -5.31 0.38
N ARG A 36 0.37 -6.29 1.23
CA ARG A 36 -0.81 -7.13 1.08
C ARG A 36 -2.09 -6.29 1.17
N GLU A 37 -2.21 -5.43 2.17
CA GLU A 37 -3.36 -4.54 2.35
C GLU A 37 -3.50 -3.58 1.16
N HIS A 38 -2.39 -3.06 0.66
CA HIS A 38 -2.39 -2.20 -0.52
C HIS A 38 -2.89 -2.91 -1.79
N MET A 39 -2.39 -4.12 -2.06
CA MET A 39 -2.80 -4.92 -3.22
C MET A 39 -4.27 -5.35 -3.12
N GLN A 40 -4.71 -5.72 -1.91
CA GLN A 40 -6.11 -6.05 -1.66
C GLN A 40 -7.01 -4.85 -1.94
N GLY A 41 -6.64 -3.66 -1.47
CA GLY A 41 -7.38 -2.43 -1.74
C GLY A 41 -7.45 -2.08 -3.24
N LEU A 42 -6.39 -2.37 -4.01
CA LEU A 42 -6.40 -2.15 -5.46
C LEU A 42 -7.41 -3.07 -6.17
N ILE A 43 -7.46 -4.34 -5.75
CA ILE A 43 -8.42 -5.32 -6.28
C ILE A 43 -9.85 -4.89 -5.96
N GLU A 44 -10.12 -4.49 -4.71
CA GLU A 44 -11.43 -4.01 -4.29
C GLU A 44 -11.88 -2.76 -5.05
N ALA A 45 -10.96 -1.80 -5.26
CA ALA A 45 -11.24 -0.62 -6.06
C ALA A 45 -11.59 -0.99 -7.51
N TRP A 46 -10.87 -1.95 -8.08
CA TRP A 46 -11.19 -2.44 -9.42
C TRP A 46 -12.53 -3.17 -9.48
N ASP A 47 -12.84 -4.03 -8.52
CA ASP A 47 -14.13 -4.73 -8.49
C ASP A 47 -15.32 -3.75 -8.39
N ALA A 48 -15.14 -2.62 -7.70
CA ALA A 48 -16.14 -1.57 -7.60
C ALA A 48 -16.27 -0.72 -8.88
N ALA A 49 -15.17 -0.45 -9.59
CA ALA A 49 -15.13 0.46 -10.74
C ALA A 49 -15.27 -0.24 -12.10
N ARG A 50 -15.04 -1.56 -12.17
CA ARG A 50 -15.01 -2.30 -13.44
C ARG A 50 -16.36 -2.23 -14.17
N PRO A 51 -16.38 -1.85 -15.46
CA PRO A 51 -17.60 -1.88 -16.26
C PRO A 51 -18.09 -3.33 -16.48
N ALA A 52 -19.39 -3.56 -16.26
CA ALA A 52 -20.01 -4.89 -16.34
C ALA A 52 -20.04 -5.47 -17.77
N ALA A 53 -20.20 -4.61 -18.78
CA ALA A 53 -20.20 -4.97 -20.19
C ALA A 53 -19.41 -3.93 -20.99
N ALA A 54 -18.17 -4.27 -21.31
CA ALA A 54 -17.30 -3.48 -22.16
C ALA A 54 -16.45 -4.43 -23.01
N ASP A 55 -16.03 -3.99 -24.20
CA ASP A 55 -15.05 -4.71 -24.98
C ASP A 55 -13.68 -4.76 -24.24
N PRO A 56 -12.79 -5.70 -24.61
CA PRO A 56 -11.52 -5.87 -23.92
C PRO A 56 -10.64 -4.61 -23.87
N ALA A 57 -10.67 -3.75 -24.89
CA ALA A 57 -9.84 -2.56 -24.94
C ALA A 57 -10.35 -1.50 -23.96
N THR A 58 -11.67 -1.24 -23.95
CA THR A 58 -12.28 -0.33 -22.97
C THR A 58 -12.11 -0.82 -21.54
N ARG A 59 -12.20 -2.14 -21.30
CA ARG A 59 -11.98 -2.70 -19.96
C ARG A 59 -10.52 -2.53 -19.49
N LEU A 60 -9.55 -2.66 -20.41
CA LEU A 60 -8.14 -2.42 -20.09
C LEU A 60 -7.87 -0.94 -19.80
N ALA A 61 -8.43 -0.03 -20.61
CA ALA A 61 -8.30 1.41 -20.38
C ALA A 61 -8.86 1.80 -19.00
N ALA A 62 -10.07 1.33 -18.66
CA ALA A 62 -10.68 1.57 -17.36
C ALA A 62 -9.85 1.00 -16.20
N TYR A 63 -9.22 -0.17 -16.38
CA TYR A 63 -8.31 -0.73 -15.37
C TYR A 63 -7.08 0.15 -15.16
N VAL A 64 -6.44 0.61 -16.24
CA VAL A 64 -5.27 1.49 -16.17
C VAL A 64 -5.62 2.82 -15.49
N GLU A 65 -6.75 3.41 -15.84
CA GLU A 65 -7.26 4.64 -15.20
C GLU A 65 -7.50 4.44 -13.70
N ASN A 66 -8.22 3.37 -13.31
CA ASN A 66 -8.45 3.02 -11.91
C ASN A 66 -7.14 2.78 -11.15
N HIS A 67 -6.18 2.09 -11.78
CA HIS A 67 -4.88 1.82 -11.17
C HIS A 67 -4.11 3.13 -10.92
N ILE A 68 -4.05 4.03 -11.91
CA ILE A 68 -3.40 5.33 -11.76
C ILE A 68 -4.11 6.17 -10.68
N ALA A 69 -5.43 6.25 -10.70
CA ALA A 69 -6.21 6.98 -9.71
C ALA A 69 -5.97 6.46 -8.28
N PHE A 70 -6.02 5.13 -8.09
CA PHE A 70 -5.77 4.46 -6.81
C PHE A 70 -4.40 4.81 -6.22
N HIS A 71 -3.36 4.88 -7.06
CA HIS A 71 -2.01 5.24 -6.64
C HIS A 71 -1.81 6.76 -6.41
N ILE A 72 -2.51 7.63 -7.15
CA ILE A 72 -2.41 9.09 -7.00
C ILE A 72 -3.15 9.56 -5.73
N GLU A 73 -4.35 9.08 -5.46
CA GLU A 73 -5.13 9.49 -4.29
C GLU A 73 -4.49 9.02 -2.97
N ARG A 74 -3.77 7.90 -3.01
CA ARG A 74 -3.00 7.36 -1.89
C ARG A 74 -1.55 7.84 -1.87
N ARG A 75 -1.24 9.00 -2.46
CA ARG A 75 0.12 9.59 -2.47
C ARG A 75 0.73 9.80 -1.08
N HIS A 76 -0.07 9.84 -0.01
CA HIS A 76 0.42 9.85 1.38
C HIS A 76 0.72 8.45 1.96
N SER A 77 0.12 7.38 1.42
CA SER A 77 0.39 5.99 1.84
C SER A 77 1.57 5.36 1.08
N THR A 78 1.97 5.96 -0.04
CA THR A 78 3.13 5.53 -0.85
C THR A 78 4.48 5.97 -0.26
N HIS A 79 4.51 6.70 0.85
CA HIS A 79 5.76 7.07 1.51
C HIS A 79 6.43 5.85 2.15
N VAL A 80 5.67 4.93 2.77
CA VAL A 80 6.25 3.74 3.40
C VAL A 80 6.76 2.74 2.36
N SER A 81 6.06 2.57 1.22
CA SER A 81 6.53 1.70 0.12
C SER A 81 7.70 2.30 -0.66
N ASN A 82 7.81 3.63 -0.78
CA ASN A 82 8.98 4.27 -1.43
C ASN A 82 10.26 4.23 -0.59
N MET A 83 10.16 4.06 0.75
CA MET A 83 11.34 3.93 1.60
C MET A 83 12.09 2.60 1.41
N GLU A 84 11.48 1.60 0.78
CA GLU A 84 12.07 0.26 0.58
C GLU A 84 12.60 -0.01 -0.83
N LEU A 85 12.29 0.84 -1.82
CA LEU A 85 12.71 0.66 -3.22
C LEU A 85 13.97 1.44 -3.61
N ARG A 86 14.77 1.90 -2.63
CA ARG A 86 16.12 2.44 -2.84
C ARG A 86 17.17 1.68 -2.04
#